data_AF-A0A4Q5SA94-F1
#
_entry.id   AF-A0A4Q5SA94-F1
#
_cell.length_a   1.000
_cell.length_b   1.000
_cell.length_c   1.000
_cell.angle_alpha   90.00
_cell.angle_beta   90.00
_cell.angle_gamma   90.00
#
_symmetry.space_group_name_H-M   'P 1'
#
loop_
_entity.id
_entity.type
_entity.pdbx_description
1 polymer ?
#
loop_
_entity_poly.entity_id
_entity_poly.type
_entity_poly.pdbx_seq_one_letter_code
_entity_poly.pdbx_strand_id
1 'polypeptide(L)'
;MKKLYLLLIVTGVVLASCSKDDFYDRGPDPDSWMRTHEKGTVAYVDYFTGNYIVDTYQGYAVIELWGSVAPQEYDREYGNFSNRGVQTIYNRDGGYFTEGRVIDSWLTWSQAMYLLDDISQ
;
A
#
# COMPACT_ATOMS: atom_id res chain seq x y z
N MET A 1 47.37 22.10 30.42
CA MET A 1 46.98 22.07 28.98
C MET A 1 46.26 20.78 28.57
N LYS A 2 46.68 19.57 29.01
CA LYS A 2 46.00 18.29 28.68
C LYS A 2 44.49 18.23 29.00
N LYS A 3 44.03 18.90 30.06
CA LYS A 3 42.60 18.96 30.44
C LYS A 3 41.74 19.75 29.45
N LEU A 4 42.32 20.70 28.71
CA LEU A 4 41.60 21.53 27.73
C LEU A 4 41.30 20.74 26.45
N TYR A 5 42.24 19.89 26.01
CA TYR A 5 42.06 19.01 24.85
C TYR A 5 40.96 17.98 25.08
N LEU A 6 40.88 17.43 26.30
CA LEU A 6 39.82 16.49 26.68
C LEU A 6 38.43 17.14 26.62
N LEU A 7 38.31 18.40 27.06
CA LEU A 7 37.05 19.13 26.99
C LEU A 7 36.62 19.40 25.55
N LEU A 8 37.57 19.78 24.68
CA LEU A 8 37.34 20.03 23.25
C LEU A 8 36.87 18.77 22.49
N ILE A 9 37.48 17.61 22.78
CA ILE A 9 37.11 16.35 22.15
C ILE A 9 35.69 15.93 22.54
N VAL A 10 35.36 16.00 23.84
CA VAL A 10 34.02 15.65 24.33
C VAL A 10 32.97 16.58 23.74
N THR A 11 33.25 17.88 23.67
CA THR A 11 32.32 18.87 23.11
C THR A 11 32.08 18.64 21.60
N GLY A 12 33.13 18.27 20.85
CA GLY A 12 33.01 17.96 19.42
C GLY A 12 32.16 16.71 19.15
N VAL A 13 32.28 15.67 19.98
CA VAL A 13 31.49 14.43 19.83
C VAL A 13 30.00 14.68 20.11
N VAL A 14 29.68 15.48 21.12
CA VAL A 14 28.29 15.79 21.47
C VAL A 14 27.61 16.66 20.40
N LEU A 15 28.35 17.60 19.80
CA LEU A 15 27.79 18.48 18.76
C LEU A 15 27.64 17.77 17.40
N ALA A 16 28.39 16.70 17.14
CA ALA A 16 28.27 15.90 15.92
C ALA A 16 27.12 14.86 15.98
N SER A 17 26.54 14.58 17.15
CA SER A 17 25.45 13.59 17.27
C SER A 17 24.07 14.16 16.96
N CYS A 18 23.97 15.47 16.69
CA CYS A 18 22.72 16.12 16.31
C CYS A 18 22.67 16.23 14.78
N SER A 19 22.49 15.10 14.11
CA SER A 19 22.09 15.09 12.71
C SER A 19 20.59 15.32 12.64
N LYS A 20 20.17 16.34 11.88
CA LYS A 20 18.77 16.47 11.49
C LYS A 20 18.47 15.36 10.51
N ASP A 21 17.74 14.34 10.94
CA ASP A 21 17.12 13.41 10.01
C ASP A 21 16.02 14.18 9.27
N ASP A 22 16.23 14.42 7.98
CA ASP A 22 15.15 14.80 7.09
C ASP A 22 14.24 13.58 6.96
N PHE A 23 13.22 13.52 7.83
CA PHE A 23 12.05 12.68 7.62
C PHE A 23 11.32 13.20 6.37
N TYR A 24 11.88 12.93 5.19
CA TYR A 24 11.12 12.95 3.97
C TYR A 24 10.03 11.91 4.16
N ASP A 25 8.77 12.36 4.24
CA ASP A 25 7.60 11.51 4.24
C ASP A 25 7.57 10.75 2.90
N ARG A 26 8.25 9.61 2.84
CA ARG A 26 8.39 8.77 1.64
C ARG A 26 7.11 7.97 1.35
N GLY A 27 6.00 8.31 1.99
CA GLY A 27 4.85 7.43 2.08
C GLY A 27 5.15 6.23 2.98
N PRO A 28 4.22 5.26 3.04
CA PRO A 28 4.37 4.10 3.91
C PRO A 28 5.57 3.25 3.47
N ASP A 29 6.34 2.73 4.44
CA ASP A 29 7.39 1.73 4.17
C ASP A 29 6.75 0.44 3.61
N PRO A 30 7.08 -0.01 2.39
CA PRO A 30 6.51 -1.21 1.80
C PRO A 30 6.63 -2.46 2.67
N ASP A 31 7.80 -2.65 3.31
CA ASP A 31 8.05 -3.85 4.10
C ASP A 31 7.22 -3.85 5.39
N SER A 32 7.09 -2.69 6.06
CA SER A 32 6.13 -2.54 7.16
C SER A 32 4.70 -2.76 6.68
N TRP A 33 4.31 -2.19 5.55
CA TRP A 33 2.94 -2.26 5.04
C TRP A 33 2.49 -3.70 4.78
N MET A 34 3.30 -4.49 4.09
CA MET A 34 3.01 -5.90 3.81
C MET A 34 2.89 -6.76 5.06
N ARG A 35 3.51 -6.36 6.18
CA ARG A 35 3.42 -7.08 7.46
C ARG A 35 2.13 -6.79 8.22
N THR A 36 1.53 -5.62 7.99
CA THR A 36 0.36 -5.16 8.76
C THR A 36 -0.94 -5.18 7.95
N HIS A 37 -0.89 -5.45 6.65
CA HIS A 37 -2.06 -5.43 5.76
C HIS A 37 -2.36 -6.80 5.17
N GLU A 38 -3.62 -6.99 4.77
CA GLU A 38 -4.11 -8.20 4.15
C GLU A 38 -3.46 -8.38 2.78
N LYS A 39 -3.00 -9.61 2.49
CA LYS A 39 -2.52 -9.98 1.17
C LYS A 39 -3.70 -10.40 0.29
N GLY A 40 -3.76 -9.83 -0.90
CA GLY A 40 -4.65 -10.25 -1.98
C GLY A 40 -3.89 -10.55 -3.27
N THR A 41 -4.56 -11.20 -4.21
CA THR A 41 -4.06 -11.42 -5.57
C THR A 41 -5.12 -10.95 -6.56
N VAL A 42 -4.72 -10.12 -7.52
CA VAL A 42 -5.65 -9.60 -8.53
C VAL A 42 -6.17 -10.77 -9.37
N ALA A 43 -7.47 -11.01 -9.29
CA ALA A 43 -8.13 -12.14 -9.94
C ALA A 43 -8.61 -11.78 -11.35
N TYR A 44 -9.00 -10.51 -11.57
CA TYR A 44 -9.48 -10.01 -12.84
C TYR A 44 -9.40 -8.48 -12.86
N VAL A 45 -9.14 -7.92 -14.04
CA VAL A 45 -9.09 -6.47 -14.26
C VAL A 45 -9.94 -6.11 -15.47
N ASP A 46 -10.87 -5.18 -15.28
CA ASP A 46 -11.48 -4.49 -16.41
C ASP A 46 -10.54 -3.36 -16.85
N TYR A 47 -9.78 -3.60 -17.92
CA TYR A 47 -8.81 -2.62 -18.43
C TYR A 47 -9.45 -1.39 -19.08
N PHE A 48 -10.77 -1.35 -19.30
CA PHE A 48 -11.43 -0.15 -19.81
C PHE A 48 -11.63 0.90 -18.71
N THR A 49 -12.10 0.47 -17.54
CA THR A 49 -12.35 1.35 -16.39
C THR A 49 -11.20 1.38 -15.39
N GLY A 50 -10.38 0.33 -15.35
CA GLY A 50 -9.36 0.10 -14.33
C GLY A 50 -9.89 -0.55 -13.06
N ASN A 51 -11.20 -0.79 -12.95
CA ASN A 51 -11.80 -1.51 -11.83
C ASN A 51 -11.40 -2.98 -11.85
N TYR A 52 -11.28 -3.60 -10.68
CA TYR A 52 -10.72 -4.94 -10.60
C TYR A 52 -11.22 -5.74 -9.39
N ILE A 53 -10.95 -7.04 -9.43
CA ILE A 53 -11.29 -7.98 -8.38
C ILE A 53 -10.02 -8.50 -7.73
N VAL A 54 -9.99 -8.54 -6.40
CA VAL A 54 -8.91 -9.12 -5.60
C VAL A 54 -9.41 -10.40 -4.93
N ASP A 55 -8.70 -11.50 -5.14
CA ASP A 55 -8.85 -12.74 -4.38
C ASP A 55 -8.13 -12.62 -3.04
N THR A 56 -8.85 -12.86 -1.95
CA THR A 56 -8.37 -12.77 -0.57
C THR A 56 -8.65 -14.09 0.16
N TYR A 57 -8.09 -14.25 1.35
CA TYR A 57 -8.33 -15.46 2.14
C TYR A 57 -9.82 -15.69 2.47
N GLN A 58 -10.63 -14.63 2.54
CA GLN A 58 -12.04 -14.68 2.95
C GLN A 58 -13.02 -14.65 1.76
N GLY A 59 -12.53 -14.61 0.52
CA GLY A 59 -13.33 -14.49 -0.71
C GLY A 59 -12.83 -13.36 -1.60
N TYR A 60 -13.69 -12.84 -2.47
CA TYR A 60 -13.33 -11.77 -3.39
C TYR A 60 -13.70 -10.39 -2.86
N ALA A 61 -12.90 -9.39 -3.18
CA ALA A 61 -13.20 -7.98 -2.99
C ALA A 61 -13.21 -7.26 -4.34
N VAL A 62 -14.15 -6.34 -4.53
CA VAL A 62 -14.23 -5.50 -5.75
C VAL A 62 -13.64 -4.14 -5.42
N ILE A 63 -12.68 -3.71 -6.23
CA ILE A 63 -11.98 -2.45 -6.10
C ILE A 63 -12.38 -1.55 -7.26
N GLU A 64 -12.92 -0.39 -6.92
CA GLU A 64 -13.08 0.71 -7.86
C GLU A 64 -11.82 1.57 -7.83
N LEU A 65 -11.21 1.77 -9.00
CA LEU A 65 -9.98 2.53 -9.15
C LEU A 65 -10.27 3.88 -9.78
N TRP A 66 -9.73 4.97 -9.22
CA TRP A 66 -9.92 6.31 -9.76
C TRP A 66 -8.63 6.86 -10.36
N GLY A 67 -8.49 6.74 -11.68
CA GLY A 67 -7.45 7.45 -12.45
C GLY A 67 -6.01 7.12 -12.07
N SER A 68 -5.79 5.98 -11.41
CA SER A 68 -4.47 5.47 -11.05
C SER A 68 -4.02 4.37 -12.02
N VAL A 69 -2.82 3.83 -11.80
CA VAL A 69 -2.30 2.69 -12.57
C VAL A 69 -3.13 1.46 -12.21
N ALA A 70 -3.87 0.93 -13.19
CA ALA A 70 -4.56 -0.35 -13.04
C ALA A 70 -3.53 -1.46 -12.85
N PRO A 71 -3.75 -2.38 -11.89
CA PRO A 71 -2.85 -3.51 -11.69
C PRO A 71 -2.97 -4.51 -12.84
N GLN A 72 -2.06 -5.47 -12.88
CA GLN A 72 -2.17 -6.62 -13.77
C GLN A 72 -2.87 -7.78 -13.06
N GLU A 73 -3.52 -8.65 -13.83
CA GLU A 73 -3.98 -9.92 -13.30
C GLU A 73 -2.80 -10.70 -12.70
N TYR A 74 -3.06 -11.36 -11.57
CA TYR A 74 -2.10 -12.09 -10.74
C TYR A 74 -1.09 -11.24 -9.96
N ASP A 75 -1.17 -9.90 -10.03
CA ASP A 75 -0.40 -9.04 -9.15
C ASP A 75 -0.75 -9.31 -7.69
N ARG A 76 0.26 -9.26 -6.82
CA ARG A 76 0.09 -9.38 -5.37
C ARG A 76 -0.07 -8.00 -4.79
N GLU A 77 -1.17 -7.80 -4.08
CA GLU A 77 -1.48 -6.54 -3.46
C GLU A 77 -1.64 -6.67 -1.94
N TYR A 78 -1.37 -5.57 -1.24
CA TYR A 78 -1.46 -5.49 0.21
C TYR A 78 -2.29 -4.26 0.60
N GLY A 79 -3.42 -4.49 1.24
CA GLY A 79 -4.37 -3.45 1.60
C GLY A 79 -5.35 -3.93 2.66
N ASN A 80 -6.41 -3.16 2.88
CA ASN A 80 -7.49 -3.56 3.77
C ASN A 80 -8.72 -3.98 2.96
N PHE A 81 -8.60 -5.10 2.25
CA PHE A 81 -9.62 -5.58 1.30
C PHE A 81 -10.91 -6.05 1.97
N SER A 82 -10.83 -6.41 3.26
CA SER A 82 -11.98 -6.80 4.07
C SER A 82 -12.82 -5.63 4.59
N ASN A 83 -12.43 -4.38 4.35
CA ASN A 83 -13.17 -3.20 4.82
C ASN A 83 -13.54 -2.28 3.66
N ARG A 84 -14.85 -2.02 3.52
CA ARG A 84 -15.40 -1.09 2.52
C ARG A 84 -14.87 0.32 2.73
N GLY A 85 -14.72 1.05 1.62
CA GLY A 85 -14.28 2.45 1.62
C GLY A 85 -12.94 2.65 0.90
N VAL A 86 -12.45 3.89 0.94
CA VAL A 86 -11.18 4.25 0.31
C VAL A 86 -10.03 3.64 1.11
N GLN A 87 -9.18 2.90 0.42
CA GLN A 87 -8.01 2.24 0.99
C GLN A 87 -6.76 2.62 0.20
N THR A 88 -5.65 2.74 0.92
CA THR A 88 -4.33 2.66 0.29
C THR A 88 -4.00 1.20 0.03
N ILE A 89 -3.56 0.90 -1.19
CA ILE A 89 -3.25 -0.44 -1.66
C ILE A 89 -1.82 -0.42 -2.18
N TYR A 90 -1.00 -1.34 -1.69
CA TYR A 90 0.36 -1.52 -2.18
C TYR A 90 0.41 -2.66 -3.17
N ASN A 91 0.76 -2.38 -4.42
CA ASN A 91 1.02 -3.39 -5.41
C ASN A 91 2.50 -3.81 -5.30
N ARG A 92 2.74 -5.05 -4.89
CA ARG A 92 4.09 -5.58 -4.65
C ARG A 92 4.84 -5.81 -5.95
N ASP A 93 4.17 -6.28 -6.98
CA ASP A 93 4.79 -6.66 -8.24
C ASP A 93 5.12 -5.42 -9.10
N GLY A 94 4.26 -4.40 -9.06
CA GLY A 94 4.51 -3.07 -9.63
C GLY A 94 5.36 -2.14 -8.76
N GLY A 95 5.47 -2.40 -7.46
CA GLY A 95 6.29 -1.64 -6.53
C GLY A 95 5.77 -0.23 -6.22
N TYR A 96 4.45 -0.02 -6.24
CA TYR A 96 3.82 1.29 -6.02
C TYR A 96 2.64 1.22 -5.05
N PHE A 97 2.33 2.35 -4.42
CA PHE A 97 1.09 2.54 -3.68
C PHE A 97 0.07 3.24 -4.58
N THR A 98 -1.18 2.81 -4.47
CA THR A 98 -2.34 3.43 -5.11
C THR A 98 -3.46 3.61 -4.10
N GLU A 99 -4.40 4.50 -4.41
CA GLU A 99 -5.68 4.57 -3.69
C GLU A 99 -6.75 3.90 -4.54
N GLY A 100 -7.61 3.12 -3.89
CA GLY A 100 -8.77 2.49 -4.51
C GLY A 100 -9.90 2.37 -3.50
N ARG A 101 -11.14 2.31 -3.96
CA ARG A 101 -12.30 2.11 -3.09
C ARG A 101 -12.70 0.64 -3.10
N VAL A 102 -12.62 -0.01 -1.94
CA VAL A 102 -13.24 -1.33 -1.73
C VAL A 102 -14.76 -1.13 -1.74
N ILE A 103 -15.41 -1.60 -2.80
CA ILE A 103 -16.86 -1.48 -2.96
C ILE A 103 -17.58 -2.48 -2.07
N ASP A 104 -17.13 -3.73 -2.06
CA ASP A 104 -17.61 -4.79 -1.16
C ASP A 104 -16.58 -5.93 -1.07
N SER A 105 -16.72 -6.78 -0.06
CA SER A 105 -15.75 -7.83 0.29
C SER A 105 -16.40 -9.15 0.69
N TRP A 106 -15.62 -10.22 0.80
CA TRP A 106 -16.06 -11.58 1.15
C TRP A 106 -17.11 -12.15 0.18
N LEU A 107 -17.02 -11.73 -1.07
CA LEU A 107 -17.93 -12.13 -2.13
C LEU A 107 -17.56 -13.49 -2.69
N THR A 108 -18.54 -14.20 -3.24
CA THR A 108 -18.26 -15.26 -4.21
C THR A 108 -17.81 -14.64 -5.54
N TRP A 109 -17.16 -15.44 -6.38
CA TRP A 109 -16.75 -15.00 -7.72
C TRP A 109 -17.91 -14.40 -8.53
N SER A 110 -19.09 -15.04 -8.50
CA SER A 110 -20.26 -14.58 -9.24
C SER A 110 -20.80 -13.24 -8.73
N GLN A 111 -20.74 -13.01 -7.41
CA GLN A 111 -21.14 -11.72 -6.82
C GLN A 111 -20.15 -10.62 -7.17
N ALA A 112 -18.84 -10.92 -7.12
CA ALA A 112 -17.79 -9.96 -7.48
C ALA A 112 -17.88 -9.55 -8.96
N MET A 113 -18.08 -10.51 -9.88
CA MET A 113 -18.25 -10.20 -11.31
C MET A 113 -19.49 -9.35 -11.59
N TYR A 114 -20.63 -9.66 -10.93
CA TYR A 114 -21.85 -8.86 -11.09
C TYR A 114 -21.65 -7.42 -10.60
N LEU A 115 -21.02 -7.26 -9.44
CA LEU A 115 -20.76 -5.94 -8.87
C LEU A 115 -19.75 -5.15 -9.70
N LEU A 116 -18.73 -5.80 -10.24
CA LEU A 116 -17.76 -5.17 -11.13
C LEU A 116 -18.45 -4.64 -12.40
N ASP A 117 -19.29 -5.46 -13.03
CA ASP A 117 -20.05 -5.07 -14.22
C ASP A 117 -21.00 -3.88 -13.94
N ASP A 118 -21.61 -3.81 -12.76
CA ASP A 118 -22.47 -2.69 -12.35
C ASP A 118 -21.71 -1.36 -12.22
N ILE A 119 -20.48 -1.39 -11.67
CA ILE A 119 -19.66 -0.17 -11.49
C ILE A 119 -18.84 0.21 -12.72
N SER A 120 -18.73 -0.68 -13.71
CA SER A 120 -17.95 -0.48 -14.93
C SER A 120 -18.76 0.07 -16.12
N GLN A 121 -20.02 0.48 -15.89
CA GLN A 121 -20.92 1.02 -16.93
C GLN A 121 -20.67 2.50 -17.26
#